data_AF-R7YA52-F1
#
_entry.id   AF-R7YA52-F1
#
_cell.length_a   1.000
_cell.length_b   1.000
_cell.length_c   1.000
_cell.angle_alpha   90.00
_cell.angle_beta   90.00
_cell.angle_gamma   90.00
#
_symmetry.space_group_name_H-M   'P 1'
#
loop_
_entity.id
_entity.type
_entity.pdbx_description
1 polymer ?
#
loop_
_entity_poly.entity_id
_entity_poly.type
_entity_poly.pdbx_seq_one_letter_code
_entity_poly.pdbx_strand_id
1 'polypeptide(L)' 'MTELDSAVSLIGSVGWVNYFGDCMEGELFHEALQRAVASLREQLSDNADLASQLGRLCVLAGEAIDASDRNSAADIVT' A
#
# COMPACT_ATOMS: atom_id res chain seq x y z
N MET A 1 2.24 0.14 -12.93
CA MET A 1 1.26 -0.58 -12.11
C MET A 1 2.04 -1.55 -11.26
N THR A 2 2.01 -1.38 -9.94
CA THR A 2 2.70 -2.27 -9.01
C THR A 2 1.87 -3.56 -8.80
N GLU A 3 2.48 -4.63 -8.30
CA GLU A 3 1.72 -5.85 -7.91
C GLU A 3 0.59 -5.52 -6.92
N LEU A 4 0.82 -4.52 -6.06
CA LEU A 4 -0.13 -4.06 -5.07
C LEU A 4 -1.36 -3.38 -5.70
N ASP A 5 -1.16 -2.53 -6.71
CA ASP A 5 -2.26 -1.93 -7.49
C ASP A 5 -3.11 -3.01 -8.17
N SER A 6 -2.44 -4.06 -8.66
CA SER A 6 -3.08 -5.19 -9.33
C SER A 6 -3.90 -6.02 -8.33
N ALA A 7 -3.38 -6.24 -7.12
CA ALA A 7 -4.10 -6.92 -6.03
C ALA A 7 -5.32 -6.11 -5.55
N VAL A 8 -5.19 -4.80 -5.39
CA VAL A 8 -6.30 -3.88 -5.05
C VAL A 8 -7.40 -3.95 -6.12
N SER A 9 -7.02 -3.91 -7.40
CA SER A 9 -7.98 -4.02 -8.51
C SER A 9 -8.68 -5.38 -8.54
N LEU A 10 -7.95 -6.48 -8.30
CA LEU A 10 -8.50 -7.83 -8.29
C LEU A 10 -9.52 -8.00 -7.15
N ILE A 11 -9.16 -7.57 -5.94
CA ILE A 11 -10.03 -7.59 -4.76
C ILE A 11 -11.30 -6.78 -4.99
N GLY A 12 -11.18 -5.60 -5.61
CA GLY A 12 -12.33 -4.78 -6.00
C GLY A 12 -13.29 -5.51 -6.95
N SER A 13 -12.77 -6.31 -7.89
CA SER A 13 -13.60 -7.08 -8.83
C SER A 13 -14.38 -8.22 -8.16
N VAL A 14 -13.82 -8.85 -7.12
CA VAL A 14 -14.49 -9.95 -6.39
C VAL A 14 -15.74 -9.46 -5.65
N GLY A 15 -15.75 -8.22 -5.16
CA GLY A 15 -16.94 -7.62 -4.54
C GLY A 15 -18.12 -7.42 -5.50
N TRP A 16 -17.88 -7.38 -6.82
CA TRP A 16 -18.91 -7.18 -7.84
C TRP A 16 -19.46 -8.49 -8.43
N VAL A 17 -18.67 -9.58 -8.41
CA VAL A 17 -18.99 -10.81 -9.17
C VAL A 17 -19.72 -11.88 -8.32
N ASN A 18 -19.88 -11.66 -7.02
CA ASN A 18 -20.50 -12.65 -6.14
C ASN A 18 -22.04 -12.53 -6.09
N TYR A 19 -22.75 -13.28 -6.94
CA TYR A 19 -24.21 -13.42 -6.88
C TYR A 19 -24.61 -14.59 -5.96
N PHE A 20 -25.26 -14.30 -4.83
CA PHE A 20 -25.67 -15.32 -3.84
C PHE A 20 -27.15 -15.75 -3.90
N GLY A 21 -27.91 -15.29 -4.91
CA GLY A 21 -29.36 -15.57 -5.04
C GLY A 21 -30.22 -14.84 -3.99
N ASP A 22 -31.55 -14.97 -4.10
CA ASP A 22 -32.55 -14.26 -3.24
C ASP A 22 -32.66 -14.81 -1.80
N CYS A 23 -31.66 -15.55 -1.32
CA CYS A 23 -31.63 -16.05 0.04
C CYS A 23 -31.15 -14.93 0.96
N MET A 24 -31.90 -14.58 2.01
CA MET A 24 -31.51 -13.56 3.01
C MET A 24 -30.12 -13.83 3.61
N GLU A 25 -29.75 -15.10 3.77
CA GLU A 25 -28.41 -15.53 4.21
C GLU A 25 -27.32 -15.21 3.17
N GLY A 26 -27.67 -15.30 1.88
CA GLY A 26 -26.83 -14.91 0.75
C GLY A 26 -26.61 -13.39 0.67
N GLU A 27 -27.65 -12.59 0.91
CA GLU A 27 -27.54 -11.12 0.98
C GLU A 27 -26.64 -10.68 2.15
N LEU A 28 -26.85 -11.23 3.35
CA LEU A 28 -26.03 -10.92 4.52
C LEU A 28 -24.57 -11.34 4.33
N PHE A 29 -24.33 -12.50 3.71
CA PHE A 29 -22.98 -12.96 3.37
C PHE A 29 -22.33 -12.07 2.30
N HIS A 30 -23.08 -11.68 1.26
CA HIS A 30 -22.62 -10.77 0.22
C HIS A 30 -22.18 -9.43 0.83
N GLU A 31 -23.01 -8.83 1.68
CA GLU A 31 -22.68 -7.59 2.37
C GLU A 31 -21.45 -7.72 3.27
N ALA A 32 -21.37 -8.80 4.05
CA ALA A 32 -20.21 -9.05 4.91
C ALA A 32 -18.92 -9.21 4.09
N LEU A 33 -19.00 -9.92 2.96
CA LEU A 33 -17.89 -10.10 2.05
C LEU A 33 -17.49 -8.77 1.39
N GLN A 34 -18.45 -7.96 0.92
CA GLN A 34 -18.18 -6.65 0.36
C GLN A 34 -17.51 -5.72 1.37
N ARG A 35 -17.99 -5.70 2.63
CA ARG A 35 -17.39 -4.89 3.70
C ARG A 35 -15.96 -5.35 4.01
N ALA A 36 -15.73 -6.67 4.10
CA ALA A 36 -14.40 -7.23 4.33
C ALA A 36 -13.43 -6.89 3.18
N VAL A 37 -13.89 -7.02 1.93
CA VAL A 37 -13.15 -6.67 0.72
C VAL A 37 -12.83 -5.18 0.67
N ALA A 38 -13.78 -4.30 1.00
CA ALA A 38 -13.57 -2.86 1.04
C ALA A 38 -12.57 -2.47 2.14
N SER A 39 -12.68 -3.07 3.32
CA SER A 39 -11.75 -2.83 4.44
C SER A 39 -10.33 -3.29 4.10
N LEU A 40 -10.18 -4.46 3.48
CA LEU A 40 -8.88 -4.96 3.02
C LEU A 40 -8.27 -4.04 1.96
N ARG A 41 -9.10 -3.53 1.04
CA ARG A 41 -8.67 -2.59 0.01
C ARG A 41 -8.10 -1.30 0.62
N GLU A 42 -8.77 -0.75 1.62
CA GLU A 42 -8.34 0.47 2.32
C GLU A 42 -7.01 0.23 3.04
N GLN A 43 -6.88 -0.87 3.79
CA GLN A 43 -5.62 -1.25 4.46
C GLN A 43 -4.45 -1.43 3.49
N LEU A 44 -4.69 -2.01 2.31
CA LEU A 44 -3.66 -2.15 1.29
C LEU A 44 -3.23 -0.80 0.72
N SER A 45 -4.17 0.13 0.54
CA SER A 45 -3.88 1.50 0.10
C SER A 45 -3.01 2.24 1.12
N ASP A 46 -3.39 2.18 2.41
CA ASP A 46 -2.64 2.83 3.49
C ASP A 46 -1.21 2.28 3.58
N ASN A 47 -1.06 0.95 3.46
CA ASN A 47 0.25 0.31 3.45
C ASN A 47 1.08 0.70 2.22
N ALA A 48 0.46 0.90 1.06
CA ALA A 48 1.14 1.39 -0.14
C ALA A 48 1.71 2.79 0.09
N ASP A 49 0.90 3.67 0.67
CA ASP A 49 1.30 5.04 0.98
C ASP A 49 2.42 5.08 2.02
N LEU A 50 2.35 4.24 3.04
CA LEU A 50 3.41 4.09 4.05
C LEU A 50 4.71 3.61 3.41
N ALA A 51 4.66 2.57 2.57
CA ALA A 51 5.83 2.05 1.88
C ALA A 51 6.48 3.10 0.97
N SER A 52 5.67 3.88 0.26
CA SER A 52 6.13 5.00 -0.58
C SER A 52 6.78 6.12 0.24
N GLN A 53 6.20 6.46 1.41
CA GLN A 53 6.81 7.41 2.34
C GLN A 53 8.15 6.91 2.89
N LEU A 54 8.21 5.65 3.31
CA LEU A 54 9.43 5.04 3.82
C LEU A 54 10.54 5.03 2.75
N GLY A 55 10.21 4.68 1.51
CA GLY A 55 11.14 4.74 0.38
C GLY A 55 11.71 6.15 0.17
N ARG A 56 10.88 7.19 0.24
CA ARG A 56 11.34 8.59 0.16
C ARG A 56 12.26 8.96 1.32
N LEU A 57 11.92 8.55 2.54
CA LEU A 57 12.76 8.81 3.72
C LEU A 57 14.12 8.13 3.61
N CYS A 58 14.19 6.90 3.09
CA CYS A 58 15.45 6.21 2.86
C CYS A 58 16.35 6.97 1.85
N VAL A 59 15.77 7.49 0.77
CA VAL A 59 16.51 8.31 -0.21
C VAL A 59 17.07 9.56 0.44
N LEU A 60 16.23 10.32 1.16
CA LEU A 60 16.66 11.54 1.85
C LEU A 60 17.74 11.27 2.90
N ALA A 61 17.62 10.18 3.66
CA ALA A 61 18.63 9.76 4.62
C ALA A 61 19.96 9.44 3.93
N GLY A 62 19.93 8.73 2.80
CA GLY A 62 21.10 8.45 1.98
C GLY A 62 21.80 9.72 1.48
N GLU A 63 21.03 10.67 0.94
CA GLU A 63 21.56 11.96 0.48
C GLU A 63 22.20 12.77 1.62
N ALA A 64 21.59 12.76 2.80
CA ALA A 64 22.12 13.44 3.98
C ALA A 64 23.43 12.82 4.47
N ILE A 65 23.52 11.48 4.47
CA ILE A 65 24.75 10.75 4.82
C ILE A 65 25.85 11.07 3.80
N ASP A 66 25.56 10.97 2.50
CA ASP A 66 26.50 11.29 1.42
C ASP A 66 27.05 12.73 1.54
N ALA A 67 26.18 13.68 1.86
CA ALA A 67 26.59 15.07 2.07
C ALA A 67 27.51 15.22 3.30
N SER A 68 27.16 14.56 4.40
CA SER A 68 27.97 14.54 5.63
C SER A 68 29.35 13.93 5.40
N ASP A 69 29.43 12.82 4.65
CA ASP A 69 30.68 12.14 4.33
C ASP A 69 31.59 13.03 3.45
N ARG A 70 31.02 13.70 2.44
CA ARG A 70 31.81 14.64 1.60
C ARG A 70 32.36 15.81 2.41
N ASN A 71 31.55 16.38 3.30
CA ASN A 71 31.99 17.48 4.16
C ASN A 71 33.10 17.03 5.12
N SER A 72 32.93 15.87 5.75
CA SER A 72 33.93 15.30 6.67
C SER A 72 35.25 14.97 5.96
N ALA A 73 35.17 14.47 4.73
CA ALA A 73 36.37 14.20 3.91
C ALA A 73 37.10 15.49 3.51
N ALA A 74 36.38 16.58 3.24
CA ALA A 74 36.98 17.87 2.92
C ALA A 74 37.73 18.46 4.13
N ASP A 75 37.16 18.33 5.33
CA ASP A 75 37.76 18.87 6.57
C ASP A 75 39.07 18.16 6.97
N ILE A 76 39.25 16.89 6.62
CA ILE A 76 40.48 16.11 6.93
C ILE A 76 41.66 16.49 6.01
N VAL A 77 41.38 17.01 4.81
CA VAL A 77 42.41 17.33 3.79
C VAL A 77 42.99 18.74 3.96
N THR A 78 42.41 19.55 4.85
CA THR A 78 42.91 20.87 5.31
C THR A 78 43.75 20.78 6.58
#